data_AF-A0AAW8KVQ8-F1
#
_entry.id   AF-A0AAW8KVQ8-F1
#
_cell.length_a   1.000
_cell.length_b   1.000
_cell.length_c   1.000
_cell.angle_alpha   90.00
_cell.angle_beta   90.00
_cell.angle_gamma   90.00
#
_symmetry.space_group_name_H-M   'P 1'
#
loop_
_entity.id
_entity.type
_entity.pdbx_description
1 polymer ?
#
loop_
_entity_poly.entity_id
_entity_poly.type
_entity_poly.pdbx_seq_one_letter_code
_entity_poly.pdbx_strand_id
1 'polypeptide(L)'
;MSNNNDYDISDSKDCEKFANQFIQEFPIRSAEIGQGTVIKRALPSRQKRMIGAWCFLDHAGPVTFPAGDGLDVGPHPHIGLQTFTWMIEGTMMHTDSLGSKQLIRPKQVNLMTAGHGISHTEVAPDTETQMHAAQLWIALPDAKRNMDPKFEHYPELPVVEKDGLEFTVLVGEYLAT
;
A
#
# COMPACT_ATOMS: atom_id res chain seq x y z
N MET A 1 10.04 -37.81 -46.36
CA MET A 1 9.57 -36.52 -45.80
C MET A 1 10.34 -36.32 -44.50
N SER A 2 11.24 -35.33 -44.46
CA SER A 2 12.01 -35.03 -43.25
C SER A 2 11.12 -34.21 -42.32
N ASN A 3 10.74 -34.76 -41.17
CA ASN A 3 10.15 -33.96 -40.10
C ASN A 3 11.28 -33.26 -39.35
N ASN A 4 11.60 -32.03 -39.76
CA ASN A 4 12.38 -31.11 -38.92
C ASN A 4 11.46 -30.56 -37.84
N ASN A 5 11.44 -31.22 -36.68
CA ASN A 5 10.92 -30.63 -35.45
C ASN A 5 11.98 -29.67 -34.91
N ASP A 6 12.00 -28.44 -35.43
CA ASP A 6 12.74 -27.33 -34.83
C ASP A 6 12.00 -26.90 -33.55
N TYR A 7 12.26 -27.62 -32.45
CA TYR A 7 12.00 -27.10 -31.11
C TYR A 7 13.20 -26.25 -30.74
N ASP A 8 13.12 -24.95 -31.03
CA ASP A 8 14.11 -24.00 -30.56
C ASP A 8 14.09 -24.02 -29.02
N ILE A 9 15.19 -24.48 -28.43
CA ILE A 9 15.33 -24.60 -26.98
C ILE A 9 15.47 -23.17 -26.46
N SER A 10 14.45 -22.68 -25.74
CA SER A 10 14.48 -21.38 -25.08
C SER A 10 15.74 -21.25 -24.22
N ASP A 11 16.59 -20.27 -24.55
CA ASP A 11 17.78 -19.92 -23.79
C ASP A 11 17.33 -19.03 -22.61
N SER A 12 18.01 -19.13 -21.47
CA SER A 12 17.83 -18.22 -20.33
C SER A 12 17.97 -16.74 -20.73
N LYS A 13 18.69 -16.44 -21.82
CA LYS A 13 18.82 -15.08 -22.39
C LYS A 13 17.57 -14.59 -23.11
N ASP A 14 16.67 -15.48 -23.50
CA ASP A 14 15.36 -15.09 -24.05
C ASP A 14 14.44 -14.56 -22.96
N CYS A 15 14.67 -14.94 -21.70
CA CYS A 15 13.88 -14.48 -20.55
C CYS A 15 13.98 -12.96 -20.36
N GLU A 16 15.19 -12.37 -20.43
CA GLU A 16 15.35 -10.91 -20.30
C GLU A 16 14.65 -10.17 -21.44
N LYS A 17 14.81 -10.61 -22.69
CA LYS A 17 14.18 -9.97 -23.85
C LYS A 17 12.66 -10.12 -23.81
N PHE A 18 12.16 -11.29 -23.41
CA PHE A 18 10.73 -11.59 -23.29
C PHE A 18 10.09 -10.83 -22.13
N ALA A 19 10.74 -10.74 -20.97
CA ALA A 19 10.21 -10.02 -19.81
C ALA A 19 10.14 -8.51 -20.06
N ASN A 20 11.15 -7.95 -20.74
CA ASN A 20 11.25 -6.50 -20.94
C ASN A 20 10.07 -5.91 -21.73
N GLN A 21 9.37 -6.71 -22.54
CA GLN A 21 8.18 -6.25 -23.26
C GLN A 21 6.99 -5.93 -22.33
N PHE A 22 7.03 -6.41 -21.08
CA PHE A 22 6.00 -6.17 -20.05
C PHE A 22 6.42 -5.11 -19.03
N ILE A 23 7.69 -4.69 -19.01
CA ILE A 23 8.23 -3.75 -18.02
C ILE A 23 8.05 -2.31 -18.52
N GLN A 24 7.57 -1.45 -17.65
CA GLN A 24 7.46 -0.01 -17.87
C GLN A 24 7.98 0.71 -16.63
N GLU A 25 8.81 1.73 -16.84
CA GLU A 25 9.34 2.58 -15.78
C GLU A 25 8.87 4.02 -15.99
N PHE A 26 8.48 4.69 -14.91
CA PHE A 26 8.14 6.10 -14.94
C PHE A 26 8.44 6.75 -13.59
N PRO A 27 8.82 8.05 -13.59
CA PRO A 27 9.11 8.76 -12.36
C PRO A 27 7.84 8.97 -11.52
N ILE A 28 8.01 8.91 -10.20
CA ILE A 28 6.98 9.30 -9.23
C ILE A 28 7.21 10.74 -8.76
N ARG A 29 6.19 11.37 -8.18
CA ARG A 29 6.24 12.80 -7.79
C ARG A 29 6.21 12.98 -6.29
N SER A 30 6.73 14.10 -5.80
CA SER A 30 6.44 14.55 -4.44
C SER A 30 5.01 15.09 -4.34
N ALA A 31 4.38 14.93 -3.19
CA ALA A 31 3.11 15.56 -2.82
C ALA A 31 3.10 15.84 -1.32
N GLU A 32 2.18 16.67 -0.86
CA GLU A 32 2.01 17.02 0.55
C GLU A 32 0.70 16.45 1.08
N ILE A 33 0.73 16.01 2.34
CA ILE A 33 -0.43 15.53 3.11
C ILE A 33 -0.42 16.18 4.50
N GLY A 34 -1.59 16.25 5.15
CA GLY A 34 -1.73 16.89 6.46
C GLY A 34 -1.23 18.33 6.47
N GLN A 35 -0.40 18.67 7.46
CA GLN A 35 0.18 20.01 7.66
C GLN A 35 1.49 20.23 6.88
N GLY A 36 1.59 19.73 5.64
CA GLY A 36 2.76 19.93 4.77
C GLY A 36 3.81 18.81 4.83
N THR A 37 3.44 17.63 5.34
CA THR A 37 4.32 16.46 5.33
C THR A 37 4.54 16.00 3.88
N VAL A 38 5.79 16.05 3.41
CA VAL A 38 6.16 15.66 2.05
C VAL A 38 6.27 14.14 1.93
N ILE A 39 5.58 13.56 0.95
CA ILE A 39 5.58 12.14 0.61
C ILE A 39 5.88 11.94 -0.88
N LYS A 40 6.00 10.68 -1.32
CA LYS A 40 6.10 10.31 -2.74
C LYS A 40 4.82 9.63 -3.21
N ARG A 41 4.15 10.22 -4.20
CA ARG A 41 2.94 9.64 -4.82
C ARG A 41 3.29 8.87 -6.08
N ALA A 42 3.11 7.56 -6.04
CA ALA A 42 3.33 6.64 -7.15
C ALA A 42 2.07 6.42 -7.98
N LEU A 43 0.91 6.23 -7.33
CA LEU A 43 -0.40 6.10 -7.97
C LEU A 43 -1.41 7.10 -7.38
N PRO A 44 -2.32 7.65 -8.20
CA PRO A 44 -2.32 7.60 -9.66
C PRO A 44 -1.24 8.52 -10.26
N SER A 45 -0.74 8.14 -11.43
CA SER A 45 0.13 8.94 -12.29
C SER A 45 -0.45 9.09 -13.69
N ARG A 46 0.19 9.92 -14.53
CA ARG A 46 -0.22 10.09 -15.94
C ARG A 46 -0.04 8.79 -16.72
N GLN A 47 0.98 8.02 -16.37
CA GLN A 47 1.41 6.78 -17.03
C GLN A 47 0.63 5.57 -16.54
N LYS A 48 0.24 5.56 -15.26
CA LYS A 48 -0.46 4.42 -14.65
C LYS A 48 -1.45 4.92 -13.59
N ARG A 49 -2.73 4.59 -13.78
CA ARG A 49 -3.79 4.94 -12.83
C ARG A 49 -4.03 3.86 -11.79
N MET A 50 -3.99 2.60 -12.21
CA MET A 50 -4.30 1.45 -11.36
C MET A 50 -3.38 0.26 -11.68
N ILE A 51 -3.20 -0.61 -10.68
CA ILE A 51 -2.62 -1.97 -10.82
C ILE A 51 -3.60 -2.92 -10.13
N GLY A 52 -4.32 -3.74 -10.91
CA GLY A 52 -5.47 -4.47 -10.36
C GLY A 52 -6.47 -3.49 -9.75
N ALA A 53 -6.92 -3.75 -8.51
CA ALA A 53 -7.80 -2.85 -7.76
C ALA A 53 -7.06 -1.70 -7.04
N TRP A 54 -5.72 -1.74 -6.97
CA TRP A 54 -4.94 -0.68 -6.35
C TRP A 54 -5.02 0.60 -7.18
N CYS A 55 -5.61 1.66 -6.62
CA CYS A 55 -5.89 2.92 -7.33
C CYS A 55 -5.14 4.13 -6.76
N PHE A 56 -4.42 3.95 -5.65
CA PHE A 56 -3.62 4.97 -4.99
C PHE A 56 -2.44 4.32 -4.27
N LEU A 57 -1.30 5.01 -4.25
CA LEU A 57 -0.11 4.61 -3.50
C LEU A 57 0.73 5.85 -3.19
N ASP A 58 0.80 6.17 -1.90
CA ASP A 58 1.77 7.09 -1.32
C ASP A 58 2.82 6.31 -0.51
N HIS A 59 4.09 6.68 -0.69
CA HIS A 59 5.21 6.24 0.12
C HIS A 59 5.63 7.42 1.01
N ALA A 60 5.48 7.23 2.32
CA ALA A 60 5.82 8.21 3.33
C ALA A 60 7.14 7.79 4.01
N GLY A 61 8.11 8.71 4.06
CA GLY A 61 9.44 8.44 4.62
C GLY A 61 10.37 7.59 3.73
N PRO A 62 11.45 7.02 4.30
CA PRO A 62 11.88 7.17 5.69
C PRO A 62 12.17 8.63 6.04
N VAL A 63 11.62 9.11 7.15
CA VAL A 63 11.83 10.49 7.61
C VAL A 63 11.85 10.54 9.13
N THR A 64 12.69 11.43 9.67
CA THR A 64 12.71 11.81 11.09
C THR A 64 12.24 13.26 11.22
N PHE A 65 11.45 13.53 12.25
CA PHE A 65 10.93 14.85 12.60
C PHE A 65 11.01 15.06 14.12
N PRO A 66 11.00 16.32 14.60
CA PRO A 66 10.88 16.60 16.04
C PRO A 66 9.60 15.99 16.62
N ALA A 67 9.65 15.57 17.89
CA ALA A 67 8.47 15.10 18.60
C ALA A 67 7.39 16.20 18.62
N GLY A 68 6.18 15.85 18.23
CA GLY A 68 5.04 16.77 18.07
C GLY A 68 4.84 17.29 16.65
N ASP A 69 5.84 17.16 15.76
CA ASP A 69 5.77 17.59 14.35
C ASP A 69 5.46 16.43 13.38
N GLY A 70 4.92 15.34 13.90
CA GLY A 70 4.53 14.18 13.10
C GLY A 70 3.32 14.46 12.20
N LEU A 71 2.93 13.45 11.41
CA LEU A 71 1.78 13.55 10.51
C LEU A 71 0.51 13.88 11.31
N ASP A 72 -0.23 14.90 10.88
CA ASP A 72 -1.57 15.24 11.39
C ASP A 72 -2.52 15.43 10.21
N VAL A 73 -3.30 14.40 9.92
CA VAL A 73 -4.38 14.45 8.95
C VAL A 73 -5.70 14.52 9.70
N GLY A 74 -6.32 15.71 9.67
CA GLY A 74 -7.63 15.95 10.26
C GLY A 74 -8.77 15.14 9.63
N PRO A 75 -10.01 15.26 10.17
CA PRO A 75 -11.13 14.45 9.73
C PRO A 75 -11.43 14.62 8.24
N HIS A 76 -11.37 13.53 7.48
CA HIS A 76 -11.65 13.53 6.05
C HIS A 76 -12.42 12.27 5.62
N PRO A 77 -13.32 12.37 4.61
CA PRO A 77 -14.17 11.26 4.19
C PRO A 77 -13.55 10.41 3.06
N HIS A 78 -13.96 9.15 2.99
CA HIS A 78 -13.76 8.24 1.85
C HIS A 78 -15.04 7.50 1.51
N ILE A 79 -15.18 7.07 0.25
CA ILE A 79 -16.29 6.23 -0.26
C ILE A 79 -15.76 5.22 -1.30
N GLY A 80 -16.44 4.09 -1.49
CA GLY A 80 -16.21 3.18 -2.62
C GLY A 80 -14.86 2.49 -2.65
N LEU A 81 -14.10 2.54 -1.56
CA LEU A 81 -12.73 2.03 -1.48
C LEU A 81 -12.41 1.42 -0.11
N GLN A 82 -11.23 0.81 -0.01
CA GLN A 82 -10.57 0.50 1.25
C GLN A 82 -9.25 1.27 1.32
N THR A 83 -8.92 1.89 2.45
CA THR A 83 -7.56 2.35 2.71
C THR A 83 -6.76 1.22 3.36
N PHE A 84 -5.51 1.08 2.96
CA PHE A 84 -4.60 0.04 3.37
C PHE A 84 -3.29 0.70 3.81
N THR A 85 -3.02 0.68 5.11
CA THR A 85 -1.79 1.23 5.69
C THR A 85 -0.84 0.11 6.01
N TRP A 86 0.34 0.12 5.41
CA TRP A 86 1.46 -0.73 5.82
C TRP A 86 2.48 0.11 6.59
N MET A 87 2.61 -0.16 7.90
CA MET A 87 3.51 0.60 8.77
C MET A 87 4.88 -0.08 8.86
N ILE A 88 5.92 0.59 8.34
CA ILE A 88 7.28 0.04 8.25
C ILE A 88 8.11 0.47 9.47
N GLU A 89 8.08 1.75 9.83
CA GLU A 89 8.73 2.34 11.01
C GLU A 89 7.90 3.50 11.59
N GLY A 90 8.00 3.71 12.90
CA GLY A 90 7.20 4.68 13.65
C GLY A 90 5.82 4.13 14.02
N THR A 91 4.94 5.02 14.49
CA THR A 91 3.58 4.70 14.93
C THR A 91 2.59 5.77 14.45
N MET A 92 1.33 5.38 14.26
CA MET A 92 0.27 6.28 13.81
C MET A 92 -1.05 5.94 14.51
N MET A 93 -1.78 6.94 15.01
CA MET A 93 -3.11 6.77 15.57
C MET A 93 -4.17 6.94 14.49
N HIS A 94 -4.94 5.89 14.23
CA HIS A 94 -6.16 5.93 13.46
C HIS A 94 -7.36 6.18 14.39
N THR A 95 -8.24 7.11 14.02
CA THR A 95 -9.57 7.28 14.64
C THR A 95 -10.61 7.50 13.55
N ASP A 96 -11.75 6.81 13.61
CA ASP A 96 -12.81 6.93 12.60
C ASP A 96 -14.21 7.21 13.17
N SER A 97 -15.14 7.50 12.27
CA SER A 97 -16.54 7.80 12.57
C SER A 97 -17.34 6.62 13.14
N LEU A 98 -16.80 5.40 13.12
CA LEU A 98 -17.40 4.24 13.78
C LEU A 98 -16.97 4.13 15.25
N GLY A 99 -16.03 4.97 15.69
CA GLY A 99 -15.47 4.97 17.03
C GLY A 99 -14.23 4.09 17.17
N SER A 100 -13.68 3.54 16.07
CA SER A 100 -12.42 2.81 16.13
C SER A 100 -11.31 3.75 16.58
N LYS A 101 -10.40 3.25 17.42
CA LYS A 101 -9.20 3.97 17.86
C LYS A 101 -8.05 2.97 17.94
N GLN A 102 -7.14 3.04 16.97
CA GLN A 102 -6.09 2.04 16.80
C GLN A 102 -4.74 2.70 16.57
N LEU A 103 -3.79 2.41 17.46
CA LEU A 103 -2.38 2.73 17.22
C LEU A 103 -1.76 1.62 16.36
N ILE A 104 -1.39 1.93 15.13
CA ILE A 104 -0.61 1.02 14.27
C ILE A 104 0.89 1.18 14.57
N ARG A 105 1.60 0.06 14.59
CA ARG A 105 3.03 -0.05 14.90
C ARG A 105 3.80 -0.69 13.75
N PRO A 106 5.14 -0.70 13.77
CA PRO A 106 5.93 -1.35 12.74
C PRO A 106 5.50 -2.80 12.53
N LYS A 107 5.50 -3.21 11.27
CA LYS A 107 5.12 -4.55 10.81
C LYS A 107 3.64 -4.92 10.93
N GLN A 108 2.76 -3.92 10.97
CA GLN A 108 1.32 -4.10 11.07
C GLN A 108 0.56 -3.47 9.90
N VAL A 109 -0.64 -3.97 9.65
CA VAL A 109 -1.58 -3.42 8.65
C VAL A 109 -2.85 -2.90 9.30
N ASN A 110 -3.33 -1.75 8.83
CA ASN A 110 -4.72 -1.33 9.02
C ASN A 110 -5.44 -1.40 7.67
N LEU A 111 -6.66 -1.94 7.69
CA LEU A 111 -7.58 -1.97 6.56
C LEU A 111 -8.88 -1.28 6.97
N MET A 112 -9.11 -0.08 6.44
CA MET A 112 -10.38 0.61 6.63
C MET A 112 -11.21 0.45 5.37
N THR A 113 -12.34 -0.24 5.47
CA THR A 113 -13.33 -0.33 4.40
C THR A 113 -14.26 0.87 4.49
N ALA A 114 -14.20 1.77 3.51
CA ALA A 114 -15.05 2.96 3.48
C ALA A 114 -16.46 2.64 2.98
N GLY A 115 -16.60 1.81 1.95
CA GLY A 115 -17.90 1.40 1.41
C GLY A 115 -18.80 2.62 1.12
N HIS A 116 -20.01 2.62 1.66
CA HIS A 116 -20.96 3.75 1.50
C HIS A 116 -20.40 5.08 2.01
N GLY A 117 -19.58 5.05 3.06
CA GLY A 117 -18.86 6.21 3.55
C GLY A 117 -18.33 6.04 4.97
N ILE A 118 -17.12 6.53 5.19
CA ILE A 118 -16.50 6.66 6.51
C ILE A 118 -15.65 7.94 6.53
N SER A 119 -15.50 8.58 7.69
CA SER A 119 -14.47 9.60 7.89
C SER A 119 -13.48 9.16 8.95
N HIS A 120 -12.23 9.59 8.81
CA HIS A 120 -11.18 9.25 9.76
C HIS A 120 -10.10 10.33 9.87
N THR A 121 -9.26 10.19 10.89
CA THR A 121 -8.03 10.94 11.14
C THR A 121 -6.86 9.98 11.22
N GLU A 122 -5.69 10.41 10.77
CA GLU A 122 -4.41 9.71 10.95
C GLU A 122 -3.42 10.70 11.57
N VAL A 123 -3.07 10.46 12.84
CA VAL A 123 -2.27 11.40 13.64
C VAL A 123 -1.12 10.65 14.32
N ALA A 124 0.11 11.10 14.12
CA ALA A 124 1.26 10.57 14.82
C ALA A 124 1.19 10.96 16.31
N PRO A 125 1.52 10.08 17.25
CA PRO A 125 1.66 10.46 18.66
C PRO A 125 2.62 11.64 18.84
N ASP A 126 2.37 12.49 19.83
CA ASP A 126 3.22 13.65 20.17
C ASP A 126 4.67 13.26 20.51
N THR A 127 4.89 12.02 20.92
CA THR A 127 6.19 11.43 21.23
C THR A 127 6.85 10.73 20.03
N GLU A 128 6.15 10.58 18.91
CA GLU A 128 6.69 9.96 17.70
C GLU A 128 7.68 10.92 17.01
N THR A 129 8.73 10.34 16.42
CA THR A 129 9.79 11.09 15.74
C THR A 129 10.12 10.51 14.37
N GLN A 130 9.52 9.39 13.98
CA GLN A 130 9.81 8.70 12.73
C GLN A 130 8.53 8.31 12.01
N MET A 131 8.61 8.28 10.69
CA MET A 131 7.56 7.71 9.84
C MET A 131 8.20 7.02 8.64
N HIS A 132 7.82 5.76 8.45
CA HIS A 132 8.03 5.05 7.21
C HIS A 132 6.81 4.15 6.95
N ALA A 133 6.07 4.43 5.89
CA ALA A 133 4.84 3.71 5.60
C ALA A 133 4.50 3.71 4.11
N ALA A 134 3.69 2.74 3.70
CA ALA A 134 2.98 2.78 2.42
C ALA A 134 1.47 2.90 2.69
N GLN A 135 0.84 3.92 2.12
CA GLN A 135 -0.61 4.13 2.16
C GLN A 135 -1.18 3.83 0.78
N LEU A 136 -2.05 2.84 0.69
CA LEU A 136 -2.66 2.39 -0.56
C LEU A 136 -4.18 2.48 -0.49
N TRP A 137 -4.83 2.64 -1.64
CA TRP A 137 -6.28 2.47 -1.74
C TRP A 137 -6.65 1.33 -2.70
N ILE A 138 -7.63 0.54 -2.29
CA ILE A 138 -8.22 -0.55 -3.06
C ILE A 138 -9.60 -0.08 -3.52
N ALA A 139 -9.82 0.04 -4.81
CA ALA A 139 -11.16 0.31 -5.35
C ALA A 139 -12.06 -0.91 -5.11
N LEU A 140 -13.20 -0.71 -4.45
CA LEU A 140 -14.17 -1.79 -4.24
C LEU A 140 -14.88 -2.11 -5.57
N PRO A 141 -15.19 -3.39 -5.84
CA PRO A 141 -16.00 -3.75 -6.99
C PRO A 141 -17.43 -3.19 -6.85
N ASP A 142 -18.14 -3.07 -7.98
CA ASP A 142 -19.46 -2.45 -8.03
C ASP A 142 -20.47 -3.00 -7.03
N ALA A 143 -20.47 -4.32 -6.83
CA ALA A 143 -21.36 -4.99 -5.88
C ALA A 143 -21.05 -4.67 -4.40
N LYS A 144 -19.88 -4.08 -4.11
CA LYS A 144 -19.39 -3.80 -2.75
C LYS A 144 -19.14 -2.32 -2.48
N ARG A 145 -19.07 -1.45 -3.49
CA ARG A 145 -18.72 -0.04 -3.29
C ARG A 145 -19.64 0.74 -2.34
N ASN A 146 -20.86 0.26 -2.10
CA ASN A 146 -21.84 0.84 -1.17
C ASN A 146 -22.08 -0.04 0.08
N MET A 147 -21.19 -0.99 0.39
CA MET A 147 -21.32 -1.81 1.60
C MET A 147 -21.13 -0.97 2.87
N ASP A 148 -21.55 -1.48 4.02
CA ASP A 148 -21.31 -0.81 5.29
C ASP A 148 -19.80 -0.64 5.57
N PRO A 149 -19.39 0.50 6.15
CA PRO A 149 -18.01 0.73 6.51
C PRO A 149 -17.57 -0.18 7.67
N LYS A 150 -16.27 -0.48 7.74
CA LYS A 150 -15.66 -1.20 8.86
C LYS A 150 -14.15 -0.93 8.96
N PHE A 151 -13.58 -1.25 10.11
CA PHE A 151 -12.15 -1.16 10.37
C PHE A 151 -11.59 -2.49 10.87
N GLU A 152 -10.47 -2.92 10.32
CA GLU A 152 -9.79 -4.18 10.66
C GLU A 152 -8.29 -3.89 10.87
N HIS A 153 -7.75 -4.35 12.00
CA HIS A 153 -6.34 -4.22 12.36
C HIS A 153 -5.67 -5.61 12.33
N TYR A 154 -4.53 -5.69 11.65
CA TYR A 154 -3.74 -6.91 11.48
C TYR A 154 -2.37 -6.70 12.14
N PRO A 155 -2.20 -7.12 13.40
CA PRO A 155 -0.96 -6.92 14.14
C PRO A 155 0.13 -7.92 13.76
N GLU A 156 -0.25 -9.03 13.13
CA GLU A 156 0.63 -10.12 12.71
C GLU A 156 0.37 -10.41 11.23
N LEU A 157 1.44 -10.55 10.47
CA LEU A 157 1.40 -10.88 9.05
C LEU A 157 2.30 -12.09 8.78
N PRO A 158 1.90 -13.00 7.88
CA PRO A 158 2.72 -14.15 7.53
C PRO A 158 4.03 -13.70 6.88
N VAL A 159 5.11 -14.32 7.33
CA VAL A 159 6.47 -14.13 6.81
C VAL A 159 6.99 -15.45 6.27
N VAL A 160 7.56 -15.43 5.07
CA VAL A 160 8.24 -16.56 4.46
C VAL A 160 9.64 -16.14 4.02
N GLU A 161 10.63 -16.96 4.34
CA GLU A 161 12.02 -16.74 3.93
C GLU A 161 12.40 -17.70 2.81
N LYS A 162 12.94 -17.16 1.72
CA LYS A 162 13.42 -17.96 0.59
C LYS A 162 14.48 -17.19 -0.18
N ASP A 163 15.50 -17.90 -0.69
CA ASP A 163 16.53 -17.34 -1.57
C ASP A 163 17.27 -16.11 -0.96
N GLY A 164 17.39 -16.06 0.37
CA GLY A 164 18.02 -14.95 1.11
C GLY A 164 17.16 -13.70 1.26
N LEU A 165 15.86 -13.78 0.95
CA LEU A 165 14.89 -12.70 1.11
C LEU A 165 13.84 -13.08 2.16
N GLU A 166 13.40 -12.07 2.92
CA GLU A 166 12.24 -12.14 3.79
C GLU A 166 11.04 -11.53 3.06
N PHE A 167 9.98 -12.31 2.87
CA PHE A 167 8.73 -11.85 2.26
C PHE A 167 7.66 -11.75 3.34
N THR A 168 7.14 -10.55 3.58
CA THR A 168 5.94 -10.33 4.38
C THR A 168 4.72 -10.29 3.44
N VAL A 169 3.80 -11.25 3.56
CA VAL A 169 2.60 -11.29 2.72
C VAL A 169 1.53 -10.41 3.35
N LEU A 170 1.44 -9.17 2.85
CA LEU A 170 0.54 -8.15 3.40
C LEU A 170 -0.94 -8.45 3.09
N VAL A 171 -1.20 -9.03 1.92
CA VAL A 171 -2.53 -9.42 1.46
C VAL A 171 -2.44 -10.44 0.32
N GLY A 172 -3.39 -11.37 0.27
CA GLY A 172 -3.44 -12.43 -0.74
C GLY A 172 -2.62 -13.66 -0.36
N GLU A 173 -2.16 -14.40 -1.36
CA GLU A 173 -1.37 -15.61 -1.23
C GLU A 173 -0.07 -15.44 -2.02
N TYR A 174 1.07 -15.79 -1.42
CA TYR A 174 2.35 -15.81 -2.10
C TYR A 174 3.26 -16.87 -1.49
N LEU A 175 3.96 -17.66 -2.32
CA LEU A 175 4.81 -18.77 -1.86
C LEU A 175 4.10 -19.77 -0.91
N ALA A 176 2.81 -20.01 -1.15
CA ALA A 176 1.96 -20.93 -0.39
C ALA A 176 1.76 -20.60 1.10
N THR A 177 1.76 -19.30 1.45
CA THR A 177 1.31 -18.78 2.75
C THR A 177 -0.18 -18.46 2.76
#